data_AF-A0A925K2P5-F1
#
_entry.id   AF-A0A925K2P5-F1
#
_cell.length_a   1.000
_cell.length_b   1.000
_cell.length_c   1.000
_cell.angle_alpha   90.00
_cell.angle_beta   90.00
_cell.angle_gamma   90.00
#
_symmetry.space_group_name_H-M   'P 1'
#
loop_
_entity.id
_entity.type
_entity.pdbx_description
1 polymer ?
#
loop_
_entity_poly.entity_id
_entity_poly.type
_entity_poly.pdbx_seq_one_letter_code
_entity_poly.pdbx_strand_id
1 'polypeptide(L)'
;MSKVHTGYGIMPRVTHCSNDEHWGQPGYSKRVYVAKSLTQKGGWASNDKVIERVENCYWKIEVGDFKSWMLGFSKFVGEWKTTELETNTILIEYTYTLHSDIVLLYPLNWLFAKTFWRRYMKRVLHNVKVLASGNEPYIYS
;
A
#
# COMPACT_ATOMS: atom_id res chain seq x y z
N MET A 1 -10.81 8.57 8.72
CA MET A 1 -9.61 8.93 7.92
C MET A 1 -8.51 7.91 8.18
N SER A 2 -7.72 7.53 7.17
CA SER A 2 -6.67 6.52 7.34
C SER A 2 -5.55 6.99 8.28
N LYS A 3 -5.16 6.10 9.21
CA LYS A 3 -4.00 6.24 10.12
C LYS A 3 -2.73 5.53 9.59
N VAL A 4 -2.86 4.73 8.53
CA VAL A 4 -1.76 3.91 7.97
C VAL A 4 -1.02 4.69 6.88
N HIS A 5 -1.73 5.10 5.83
CA HIS A 5 -1.18 5.88 4.72
C HIS A 5 -1.45 7.37 4.92
N THR A 6 -0.65 8.02 5.77
CA THR A 6 -0.82 9.42 6.21
C THR A 6 -0.19 10.48 5.30
N GLY A 7 0.36 10.05 4.16
CA GLY A 7 1.01 10.92 3.16
C GLY A 7 2.49 11.17 3.47
N TYR A 8 3.29 11.39 2.42
CA TYR A 8 4.72 11.70 2.52
C TYR A 8 5.26 12.23 1.19
N GLY A 9 5.88 13.42 1.20
CA GLY A 9 6.44 14.03 -0.01
C GLY A 9 5.39 14.14 -1.11
N ILE A 10 5.61 13.47 -2.24
CA ILE A 10 4.68 13.47 -3.38
C ILE A 10 3.50 12.51 -3.23
N MET A 11 3.51 11.62 -2.24
CA MET A 11 2.42 10.68 -1.99
C MET A 11 1.36 11.35 -1.10
N PRO A 12 0.14 11.60 -1.61
CA PRO A 12 -0.94 12.13 -0.80
C PRO A 12 -1.38 11.12 0.27
N ARG A 13 -2.04 11.61 1.31
CA ARG A 13 -2.67 10.73 2.31
C ARG A 13 -3.90 10.03 1.73
N VAL A 14 -4.15 8.80 2.16
CA VAL A 14 -5.40 8.09 1.89
C VAL A 14 -6.51 8.67 2.77
N THR A 15 -7.66 8.95 2.19
CA THR A 15 -8.82 9.52 2.89
C THR A 15 -9.81 8.44 3.28
N HIS A 16 -10.20 7.61 2.31
CA HIS A 16 -11.17 6.52 2.44
C HIS A 16 -11.01 5.49 1.30
N CYS A 17 -11.74 4.39 1.42
CA CYS A 17 -11.93 3.42 0.36
C CYS A 17 -13.42 3.31 0.00
N SER A 18 -13.72 2.71 -1.14
CA SER A 18 -15.08 2.32 -1.52
C SER A 18 -15.05 0.99 -2.28
N ASN A 19 -16.22 0.36 -2.43
CA ASN A 19 -16.36 -0.92 -3.11
C ASN A 19 -15.53 -2.03 -2.43
N ASP A 20 -15.44 -1.98 -1.11
CA ASP A 20 -14.67 -2.88 -0.26
C ASP A 20 -15.52 -3.93 0.47
N GLU A 21 -16.78 -4.12 0.08
CA GLU A 21 -17.70 -5.05 0.76
C GLU A 21 -17.16 -6.48 0.86
N HIS A 22 -16.37 -6.89 -0.14
CA HIS A 22 -15.72 -8.20 -0.21
C HIS A 22 -14.19 -8.11 -0.17
N TRP A 23 -13.64 -6.93 0.07
CA TRP A 23 -12.20 -6.71 0.03
C TRP A 23 -11.53 -7.42 1.21
N GLY A 24 -10.55 -8.25 0.88
CA GLY A 24 -9.99 -9.24 1.80
C GLY A 24 -10.20 -10.66 1.30
N GLN A 25 -11.09 -10.90 0.35
CA GLN A 25 -11.19 -12.17 -0.36
C GLN A 25 -10.35 -12.11 -1.64
N PRO A 26 -9.56 -13.16 -1.97
CA PRO A 26 -8.84 -13.23 -3.23
C PRO A 26 -9.76 -12.99 -4.44
N GLY A 27 -9.29 -12.19 -5.39
CA GLY A 27 -10.03 -11.80 -6.59
C GLY A 27 -10.81 -10.50 -6.48
N TYR A 28 -11.13 -10.04 -5.27
CA TYR A 28 -11.86 -8.79 -5.05
C TYR A 28 -10.93 -7.57 -4.93
N SER A 29 -11.48 -6.42 -5.29
CA SER A 29 -10.77 -5.14 -5.30
C SER A 29 -11.58 -4.06 -4.60
N LYS A 30 -10.88 -3.05 -4.08
CA LYS A 30 -11.48 -1.79 -3.63
C LYS A 30 -10.87 -0.60 -4.36
N ARG A 31 -11.55 0.53 -4.30
CA ARG A 31 -11.03 1.81 -4.77
C ARG A 31 -10.37 2.56 -3.62
N VAL A 32 -9.22 3.15 -3.89
CA VAL A 32 -8.48 3.95 -2.91
C VAL A 32 -8.57 5.43 -3.28
N TYR A 33 -8.98 6.25 -2.31
CA TYR A 33 -9.12 7.70 -2.48
C TYR A 33 -8.07 8.44 -1.68
N VAL A 34 -7.56 9.53 -2.26
CA VAL A 34 -6.49 10.34 -1.64
C VAL A 34 -6.86 11.81 -1.56
N ALA A 35 -6.22 12.52 -0.64
CA ALA A 35 -6.35 13.97 -0.55
C ALA A 35 -5.69 14.66 -1.74
N LYS A 36 -6.11 15.89 -2.02
CA LYS A 36 -5.42 16.76 -2.98
C LYS A 36 -3.98 17.01 -2.51
N SER A 37 -3.03 16.99 -3.43
CA SER A 37 -1.62 17.33 -3.22
C SER A 37 -1.10 18.23 -4.34
N LEU A 38 0.18 18.60 -4.26
CA LEU A 38 0.84 19.36 -5.33
C LEU A 38 0.91 18.56 -6.66
N THR A 39 0.93 17.23 -6.58
CA THR A 39 1.11 16.33 -7.73
C THR A 39 -0.18 15.66 -8.20
N GLN A 40 -1.27 15.73 -7.42
CA GLN A 40 -2.54 15.08 -7.75
C GLN A 40 -3.75 15.87 -7.27
N LYS A 41 -4.81 15.92 -8.09
CA LYS A 41 -6.06 16.64 -7.78
C LYS A 41 -6.85 16.08 -6.58
N GLY A 42 -6.44 14.92 -6.05
CA GLY A 42 -7.19 14.15 -5.06
C GLY A 42 -8.31 13.32 -5.70
N GLY A 43 -9.04 12.56 -4.87
CA GLY A 43 -10.09 11.65 -5.33
C GLY A 43 -9.59 10.23 -5.56
N TRP A 44 -10.26 9.46 -6.42
CA TRP A 44 -9.90 8.09 -6.74
C TRP A 44 -8.51 8.04 -7.37
N ALA A 45 -7.59 7.33 -6.72
CA ALA A 45 -6.17 7.29 -7.10
C ALA A 45 -5.79 5.97 -7.76
N SER A 46 -6.31 4.86 -7.25
CA SER A 46 -5.94 3.51 -7.67
C SER A 46 -7.00 2.49 -7.25
N ASN A 47 -6.88 1.28 -7.80
CA ASN A 47 -7.53 0.10 -7.26
C ASN A 47 -6.52 -0.73 -6.48
N ASP A 48 -7.00 -1.36 -5.42
CA ASP A 48 -6.27 -2.30 -4.57
C ASP A 48 -7.00 -3.64 -4.64
N LYS A 49 -6.33 -4.66 -5.21
CA LYS A 49 -6.87 -6.00 -5.46
C LYS A 49 -6.15 -7.04 -4.64
N VAL A 50 -6.90 -7.88 -3.94
CA VAL A 50 -6.34 -9.06 -3.26
C VAL A 50 -6.09 -10.14 -4.30
N ILE A 51 -4.84 -10.55 -4.44
CA ILE A 51 -4.42 -11.62 -5.34
C ILE A 51 -4.41 -12.96 -4.60
N GLU A 52 -3.83 -12.96 -3.39
CA GLU A 52 -3.71 -14.13 -2.54
C GLU A 52 -3.84 -13.73 -1.08
N ARG A 53 -4.44 -14.60 -0.27
CA ARG A 53 -4.53 -14.45 1.18
C ARG A 53 -4.48 -15.83 1.83
N VAL A 54 -3.60 -15.95 2.81
CA VAL A 54 -3.59 -17.02 3.80
C VAL A 54 -3.71 -16.36 5.16
N GLU A 55 -4.81 -16.64 5.86
CA GLU A 55 -5.15 -15.92 7.09
C GLU A 55 -4.01 -15.96 8.11
N ASN A 56 -3.70 -14.80 8.70
CA ASN A 56 -2.61 -14.61 9.67
C ASN A 56 -1.20 -14.99 9.20
N CYS A 57 -0.99 -15.32 7.93
CA CYS A 57 0.30 -15.76 7.41
C CYS A 57 0.81 -14.94 6.23
N TYR A 58 -0.04 -14.72 5.21
CA TYR A 58 0.42 -14.17 3.94
C TYR A 58 -0.67 -13.40 3.20
N TRP A 59 -0.26 -12.31 2.56
CA TRP A 59 -1.09 -11.49 1.69
C TRP A 59 -0.29 -11.09 0.46
N LYS A 60 -0.95 -11.19 -0.70
CA LYS A 60 -0.47 -10.62 -1.96
C LYS A 60 -1.51 -9.67 -2.51
N ILE A 61 -1.11 -8.43 -2.71
CA ILE A 61 -2.00 -7.34 -3.10
C ILE A 61 -1.42 -6.64 -4.31
N GLU A 62 -2.25 -6.42 -5.33
CA GLU A 62 -1.91 -5.61 -6.49
C GLU A 62 -2.55 -4.24 -6.36
N VAL A 63 -1.75 -3.18 -6.46
CA VAL A 63 -2.22 -1.81 -6.57
C VAL A 63 -1.97 -1.33 -7.99
N GLY A 64 -3.02 -0.94 -8.69
CA GLY A 64 -2.94 -0.56 -10.10
C GLY A 64 -4.07 0.38 -10.50
N ASP A 65 -4.33 0.47 -11.81
CA ASP A 65 -5.32 1.37 -12.39
C ASP A 65 -5.15 2.82 -11.91
N PHE A 66 -3.90 3.29 -11.98
CA PHE A 66 -3.51 4.60 -11.47
C PHE A 66 -4.20 5.72 -12.25
N LYS A 67 -4.90 6.60 -11.54
CA LYS A 67 -5.64 7.73 -12.13
C LYS A 67 -4.79 8.99 -12.33
N SER A 68 -3.51 8.89 -12.00
CA SER A 68 -2.51 9.91 -12.21
C SER A 68 -1.24 9.26 -12.72
N TRP A 69 -0.42 10.07 -13.38
CA TRP A 69 0.89 9.62 -13.79
C TRP A 69 1.78 9.36 -12.57
N MET A 70 2.22 8.12 -12.40
CA MET A 70 3.11 7.69 -11.34
C MET A 70 4.41 7.19 -11.94
N LEU A 71 5.23 8.10 -12.48
CA LEU A 71 6.57 7.82 -13.01
C LEU A 71 6.60 6.69 -14.08
N GLY A 72 5.50 6.47 -14.79
CA GLY A 72 5.40 5.38 -15.77
C GLY A 72 5.30 3.97 -15.17
N PHE A 73 4.99 3.85 -13.88
CA PHE A 73 4.61 2.57 -13.27
C PHE A 73 3.20 2.15 -13.71
N SER A 74 3.02 0.87 -14.02
CA SER A 74 1.73 0.28 -14.42
C SER A 74 1.00 -0.34 -13.23
N LYS A 75 1.75 -0.94 -12.31
CA LYS A 75 1.22 -1.52 -11.07
C LYS A 75 2.30 -1.78 -10.02
N PHE A 76 1.88 -1.91 -8.77
CA PHE A 76 2.70 -2.38 -7.67
C PHE A 76 2.12 -3.67 -7.12
N VAL A 77 2.99 -4.62 -6.77
CA VAL A 77 2.59 -5.85 -6.07
C VAL A 77 3.26 -5.85 -4.71
N GLY A 78 2.43 -5.79 -3.65
CA GLY A 78 2.86 -5.90 -2.27
C GLY A 78 2.67 -7.33 -1.77
N GLU A 79 3.68 -7.88 -1.13
CA GLU A 79 3.67 -9.19 -0.50
C GLU A 79 3.99 -9.04 0.98
N TRP A 80 3.00 -9.27 1.82
CA TRP A 80 3.09 -9.16 3.27
C TRP A 80 3.05 -10.54 3.88
N LYS A 81 4.09 -10.90 4.62
CA LYS A 81 4.18 -12.16 5.35
C LYS A 81 4.34 -11.90 6.84
N THR A 82 3.65 -12.69 7.65
CA THR A 82 3.76 -12.68 9.11
C THR A 82 4.30 -14.01 9.59
N THR A 83 5.24 -13.96 10.53
CA THR A 83 5.77 -15.12 11.23
C THR A 83 5.76 -14.82 12.73
N GLU A 84 5.10 -15.65 13.53
CA GLU A 84 5.21 -15.58 14.97
C GLU A 84 6.61 -16.07 15.38
N LEU A 85 7.35 -15.22 16.09
CA LEU A 85 8.66 -15.59 16.62
C LEU A 85 8.53 -16.14 18.04
N GLU A 86 7.73 -15.45 18.85
CA GLU A 86 7.41 -15.76 20.25
C GLU A 86 6.04 -15.15 20.59
N THR A 87 5.48 -15.50 21.76
CA THR A 87 4.21 -14.93 22.23
C THR A 87 4.22 -13.40 22.16
N ASN A 88 3.23 -12.81 21.48
CA ASN A 88 3.09 -11.36 21.24
C ASN A 88 4.23 -10.71 20.42
N THR A 89 5.07 -11.51 19.74
CA THR A 89 6.14 -11.01 18.88
C THR A 89 5.98 -11.56 17.47
N ILE A 90 5.55 -10.69 16.55
CA ILE A 90 5.34 -11.02 15.14
C ILE A 90 6.41 -10.35 14.27
N LEU A 91 7.12 -11.15 13.49
CA LEU A 91 7.93 -10.67 12.38
C LEU A 91 7.04 -10.37 11.18
N ILE A 92 7.18 -9.17 10.63
CA ILE A 92 6.52 -8.75 9.39
C ILE A 92 7.58 -8.58 8.31
N GLU A 93 7.45 -9.34 7.23
CA GLU A 93 8.24 -9.19 6.02
C GLU A 93 7.34 -8.56 4.94
N TYR A 94 7.65 -7.33 4.54
CA TYR A 94 6.87 -6.64 3.50
C TYR A 94 7.73 -6.31 2.29
N THR A 95 7.46 -7.01 1.19
CA THR A 95 8.14 -6.83 -0.09
C THR A 95 7.23 -6.10 -1.08
N TYR A 96 7.83 -5.22 -1.90
CA TYR A 96 7.13 -4.57 -3.01
C TYR A 96 7.88 -4.77 -4.31
N THR A 97 7.15 -5.18 -5.34
CA THR A 97 7.60 -5.23 -6.73
C THR A 97 6.89 -4.13 -7.51
N LEU A 98 7.65 -3.21 -8.10
CA LEU A 98 7.12 -2.07 -8.83
C LEU A 98 7.30 -2.31 -10.33
N HIS A 99 6.21 -2.40 -11.08
CA HIS A 99 6.22 -2.70 -12.51
C HIS A 99 6.10 -1.42 -13.32
N SER A 100 6.93 -1.29 -14.36
CA SER A 100 6.87 -0.18 -15.31
C SER A 100 6.98 -0.70 -16.74
N ASP A 101 6.12 -0.14 -17.60
CA ASP A 101 6.04 -0.52 -19.01
C ASP A 101 6.92 0.40 -19.88
N ILE A 102 7.61 1.38 -19.28
CA ILE A 102 8.43 2.38 -19.98
C ILE A 102 9.90 2.17 -19.65
N VAL A 103 10.61 1.46 -20.52
CA VAL A 103 12.05 1.11 -20.36
C VAL A 103 12.93 2.35 -20.13
N LEU A 104 12.65 3.46 -20.82
CA LEU A 104 13.41 4.71 -20.69
C LEU A 104 13.40 5.26 -19.25
N LEU A 105 12.34 4.98 -18.47
CA LEU A 105 12.20 5.48 -17.10
C LEU A 105 12.81 4.54 -16.06
N TYR A 106 13.39 3.40 -16.44
CA TYR A 106 13.93 2.42 -15.49
C TYR A 106 14.99 3.00 -14.52
N PRO A 107 15.94 3.86 -14.95
CA PRO A 107 16.86 4.49 -14.01
C PRO A 107 16.14 5.34 -12.95
N LEU A 108 15.14 6.12 -13.38
CA LEU A 108 14.34 6.97 -12.48
C LEU A 108 13.49 6.11 -11.54
N ASN A 109 12.86 5.05 -12.05
CA ASN A 109 12.03 4.12 -11.29
C ASN A 109 12.84 3.36 -10.26
N TRP A 110 14.04 2.92 -10.61
CA TRP A 110 14.97 2.29 -9.69
C TRP A 110 15.37 3.24 -8.56
N LEU A 111 15.73 4.48 -8.90
CA LEU A 111 16.07 5.49 -7.91
C LEU A 111 14.89 5.77 -6.97
N PHE A 112 13.68 5.95 -7.53
CA PHE A 112 12.44 6.14 -6.77
C PHE A 112 12.18 4.97 -5.81
N ALA A 113 12.28 3.73 -6.29
CA ALA A 113 12.04 2.53 -5.50
C ALA A 113 13.05 2.39 -4.34
N LYS A 114 14.34 2.58 -4.63
CA LYS A 114 15.42 2.39 -3.64
C LYS A 114 15.52 3.50 -2.61
N THR A 115 15.04 4.71 -2.94
CA THR A 115 15.12 5.88 -2.06
C THR A 115 13.77 6.24 -1.46
N PHE A 116 12.89 6.85 -2.25
CA PHE A 116 11.62 7.41 -1.80
C PHE A 116 10.66 6.33 -1.33
N TRP A 117 10.39 5.32 -2.16
CA TRP A 117 9.40 4.28 -1.85
C TRP A 117 9.78 3.49 -0.60
N ARG A 118 11.05 3.10 -0.50
CA ARG A 118 11.58 2.42 0.70
C ARG A 118 11.37 3.24 1.98
N ARG A 119 11.62 4.55 1.94
CA ARG A 119 11.41 5.45 3.09
C ARG A 119 9.93 5.61 3.42
N TYR A 120 9.10 5.74 2.39
CA TYR A 120 7.65 5.83 2.55
C TYR A 120 7.08 4.58 3.25
N MET A 121 7.42 3.39 2.75
CA MET A 121 6.91 2.14 3.31
C MET A 121 7.41 1.87 4.74
N LYS A 122 8.63 2.30 5.08
CA LYS A 122 9.10 2.26 6.48
C LYS A 122 8.20 3.10 7.41
N ARG A 123 7.70 4.25 6.95
CA ARG A 123 6.77 5.07 7.72
C ARG A 123 5.40 4.42 7.85
N VAL A 124 4.90 3.83 6.76
CA VAL A 124 3.65 3.06 6.77
C VAL A 124 3.74 1.91 7.77
N LEU A 125 4.81 1.12 7.73
CA LEU A 125 5.04 0.03 8.69
C LEU A 125 5.18 0.52 10.13
N HIS A 126 5.83 1.67 10.34
CA HIS A 126 5.89 2.28 11.66
C HIS A 126 4.49 2.65 12.18
N ASN A 127 3.63 3.24 11.34
CA ASN A 127 2.26 3.55 11.71
C ASN A 127 1.48 2.27 12.08
N VAL A 128 1.60 1.20 11.28
CA VAL A 128 0.97 -0.09 11.59
C VAL A 128 1.45 -0.64 12.93
N LYS A 129 2.76 -0.58 13.20
CA LYS A 129 3.33 -1.01 14.49
C LYS A 129 2.72 -0.22 15.66
N VAL A 130 2.64 1.11 15.55
CA VAL A 130 2.06 1.96 16.59
C VAL A 130 0.59 1.60 16.85
N LEU A 131 -0.20 1.38 15.80
CA LEU A 131 -1.61 0.98 15.94
C LEU A 131 -1.74 -0.40 16.60
N ALA A 132 -0.94 -1.37 16.19
CA ALA A 132 -0.94 -2.71 16.75
C ALA A 132 -0.54 -2.73 18.24
N SER A 133 0.54 -2.01 18.61
CA SER A 133 0.97 -1.91 20.01
C SER A 133 0.05 -1.04 20.86
N GLY A 134 -0.69 -0.11 20.25
CA GLY A 134 -1.66 0.75 20.92
C GLY A 134 -3.02 0.10 21.19
N ASN A 135 -3.21 -1.18 20.80
CA ASN A 135 -4.50 -1.88 20.85
C ASN A 135 -5.64 -1.07 20.21
N GLU A 136 -5.32 -0.34 19.14
CA GLU A 136 -6.32 0.44 18.42
C GLU A 136 -7.40 -0.51 17.85
N PRO A 137 -8.70 -0.18 18.00
CA PRO A 137 -9.76 -1.02 17.47
C PRO A 137 -9.56 -1.28 15.98
N TYR A 138 -9.64 -2.55 15.58
CA TYR A 138 -9.66 -2.90 14.18
C TYR A 138 -10.98 -2.42 13.57
N ILE A 139 -10.91 -1.40 12.73
CA ILE A 139 -12.08 -0.87 12.02
C ILE A 139 -12.01 -1.37 10.57
N TYR A 140 -12.88 -2.31 10.25
CA TYR A 140 -13.26 -2.60 8.88
C TYR A 140 -14.35 -1.59 8.51
N SER A 141 -14.07 -0.68 7.58
CA SER A 141 -15.08 0.21 7.01
C SER A 141 -15.72 -0.47 5.82
#